data_AF-A0A211ZL56-F1
#
_entry.id   AF-A0A211ZL56-F1
#
_cell.length_a   1.000
_cell.length_b   1.000
_cell.length_c   1.000
_cell.angle_alpha   90.00
_cell.angle_beta   90.00
_cell.angle_gamma   90.00
#
_symmetry.space_group_name_H-M   'P 1'
#
loop_
_entity.id
_entity.type
_entity.pdbx_description
1 polymer ?
#
loop_
_entity_poly.entity_id
_entity_poly.type
_entity_poly.pdbx_seq_one_letter_code
_entity_poly.pdbx_strand_id
1 'polypeptide(L)'
;MNQRFDDNPCETIYAEDATRIMEQRWYRRFSDGEAGYVLHRDGAPARVEYHENGAVRREDWFQAGRYHQTGKPAVTVYHPDGSPKFEWWFLADEAHRDDGPAYIHYGRDGSRLERWYRHNHRHRTNGPAVVERDRDGAVVKAEWWLGGKEITAAAEAFLAETGTRWPFDARSEARFLEQALRRAA
;
A
#
# COMPACT_ATOMS: atom_id res chain seq x y z
N MET A 1 -27.67 -20.16 -7.01
CA MET A 1 -27.11 -21.40 -6.43
C MET A 1 -25.74 -21.02 -5.88
N ASN A 2 -25.71 -20.54 -4.63
CA ASN A 2 -24.50 -20.04 -3.96
C ASN A 2 -23.67 -21.24 -3.52
N GLN A 3 -22.80 -21.73 -4.40
CA GLN A 3 -21.82 -22.72 -4.02
C GLN A 3 -20.82 -22.03 -3.09
N ARG A 4 -20.69 -22.54 -1.86
CA ARG A 4 -19.82 -22.06 -0.78
C ARG A 4 -18.34 -22.23 -1.14
N PHE A 5 -17.87 -21.50 -2.15
CA PHE A 5 -16.45 -21.48 -2.52
C PHE A 5 -15.60 -20.67 -1.53
N ASP A 6 -16.21 -19.82 -0.70
CA ASP A 6 -15.46 -18.86 0.12
C ASP A 6 -14.83 -19.47 1.39
N ASP A 7 -15.30 -20.64 1.85
CA ASP A 7 -14.82 -21.23 3.12
C ASP A 7 -13.55 -22.08 2.95
N ASN A 8 -13.37 -22.75 1.81
CA ASN A 8 -12.22 -23.62 1.53
C ASN A 8 -11.37 -23.08 0.36
N PRO A 9 -10.03 -23.13 0.44
CA PRO A 9 -9.19 -22.73 -0.69
C PRO A 9 -9.41 -23.64 -1.89
N CYS A 10 -9.32 -23.05 -3.09
CA CYS A 10 -9.38 -23.81 -4.34
C CYS A 10 -8.04 -24.45 -4.70
N GLU A 11 -6.93 -23.84 -4.26
CA GLU A 11 -5.58 -24.36 -4.43
C GLU A 11 -4.83 -24.25 -3.10
N THR A 12 -4.18 -25.34 -2.69
CA THR A 12 -3.27 -25.38 -1.53
C THR A 12 -1.92 -25.89 -2.01
N ILE A 13 -0.89 -25.08 -1.79
CA ILE A 13 0.50 -25.39 -2.15
C ILE A 13 1.22 -25.81 -0.88
N TYR A 14 1.87 -26.96 -0.93
CA TYR A 14 2.64 -27.51 0.19
C TYR A 14 4.14 -27.33 -0.03
N ALA A 15 4.91 -27.40 1.06
CA ALA A 15 6.36 -27.54 1.01
C ALA A 15 6.75 -28.87 0.34
N GLU A 16 8.03 -29.05 0.01
CA GLU A 16 8.55 -30.28 -0.63
C GLU A 16 8.26 -31.54 0.20
N ASP A 17 8.21 -31.41 1.52
CA ASP A 17 7.85 -32.50 2.44
C ASP A 17 6.36 -32.87 2.42
N ALA A 18 5.53 -32.13 1.68
CA ALA A 18 4.07 -32.28 1.56
C ALA A 18 3.28 -32.19 2.89
N THR A 19 3.89 -31.73 3.98
CA THR A 19 3.24 -31.65 5.29
C THR A 19 2.85 -30.23 5.69
N ARG A 20 3.60 -29.23 5.21
CA ARG A 20 3.41 -27.82 5.57
C ARG A 20 2.74 -27.06 4.44
N ILE A 21 1.67 -26.32 4.76
CA ILE A 21 1.01 -25.44 3.80
C ILE A 21 1.87 -24.18 3.64
N MET A 22 2.22 -23.85 2.41
CA MET A 22 3.00 -22.65 2.07
C MET A 22 2.12 -21.54 1.52
N GLU A 23 1.05 -21.90 0.80
CA GLU A 23 0.16 -20.93 0.18
C GLU A 23 -1.23 -21.51 -0.05
N GLN A 24 -2.24 -20.66 0.08
CA GLN A 24 -3.63 -20.96 -0.22
C GLN A 24 -4.22 -19.87 -1.11
N ARG A 25 -5.00 -20.27 -2.12
CA ARG A 25 -5.61 -19.37 -3.09
C ARG A 25 -7.09 -19.68 -3.31
N TRP A 26 -7.86 -18.62 -3.50
CA TRP A 26 -9.30 -18.65 -3.79
C TRP A 26 -9.56 -17.98 -5.13
N TYR A 27 -10.41 -18.60 -5.93
CA TYR A 27 -10.73 -18.12 -7.26
C TYR A 27 -12.24 -18.02 -7.47
N ARG A 28 -12.63 -17.09 -8.34
CA ARG A 28 -14.00 -16.96 -8.85
C ARG A 28 -13.97 -16.89 -10.37
N ARG A 29 -14.99 -17.44 -11.01
CA ARG A 29 -15.23 -17.26 -12.44
C ARG A 29 -16.22 -16.11 -12.62
N PHE A 30 -15.87 -15.15 -13.47
CA PHE A 30 -16.76 -14.06 -13.88
C PHE A 30 -17.32 -14.36 -15.27
N SER A 31 -18.54 -13.91 -15.54
CA SER A 31 -19.27 -14.21 -16.78
C SER A 31 -18.95 -13.27 -17.95
N ASP A 32 -18.25 -12.16 -17.67
CA ASP A 32 -18.17 -10.96 -18.48
C ASP A 32 -16.74 -10.52 -18.85
N GLY A 33 -15.71 -11.31 -18.52
CA GLY A 33 -14.32 -11.06 -18.92
C GLY A 33 -13.54 -12.37 -19.11
N GLU A 34 -12.50 -12.33 -19.97
CA GLU A 34 -11.48 -13.35 -20.28
C GLU A 34 -11.75 -14.74 -19.67
N ALA A 35 -12.02 -15.74 -20.52
CA ALA A 35 -12.42 -17.09 -20.12
C ALA A 35 -11.47 -17.71 -19.07
N GLY A 36 -11.80 -17.61 -17.79
CA GLY A 36 -10.94 -18.11 -16.72
C GLY A 36 -11.46 -17.94 -15.30
N TYR A 37 -10.81 -18.66 -14.38
CA TYR A 37 -10.89 -18.42 -12.94
C TYR A 37 -9.86 -17.37 -12.56
N VAL A 38 -10.26 -16.37 -11.78
CA VAL A 38 -9.36 -15.29 -11.31
C VAL A 38 -9.36 -15.24 -9.78
N LEU A 39 -8.27 -14.76 -9.19
CA LEU A 39 -8.16 -14.61 -7.74
C LEU A 39 -9.28 -13.71 -7.20
N HIS A 40 -10.06 -14.23 -6.25
CA HIS A 40 -11.18 -13.53 -5.62
C HIS A 40 -11.63 -14.30 -4.38
N ARG A 41 -11.96 -13.58 -3.31
CA ARG A 41 -12.64 -14.12 -2.13
C ARG A 41 -13.46 -13.03 -1.46
N ASP A 42 -14.73 -13.32 -1.16
CA ASP A 42 -15.59 -12.33 -0.51
C ASP A 42 -15.27 -12.27 1.00
N GLY A 43 -14.93 -11.07 1.50
CA GLY A 43 -14.72 -10.81 2.92
C GLY A 43 -13.41 -11.32 3.55
N ALA A 44 -12.52 -11.94 2.77
CA ALA A 44 -11.23 -12.44 3.24
C ALA A 44 -10.16 -12.35 2.13
N PRO A 45 -8.85 -12.48 2.45
CA PRO A 45 -7.80 -12.49 1.45
C PRO A 45 -7.98 -13.63 0.45
N ALA A 46 -7.79 -13.33 -0.85
CA ALA A 46 -7.88 -14.33 -1.92
C ALA A 46 -6.57 -15.10 -2.12
N ARG A 47 -5.46 -14.60 -1.56
CA ARG A 47 -4.22 -15.36 -1.39
C ARG A 47 -3.69 -15.16 0.03
N VAL A 48 -3.30 -16.26 0.65
CA VAL A 48 -2.60 -16.28 1.94
C VAL A 48 -1.35 -17.13 1.79
N GLU A 49 -0.20 -16.58 2.14
CA GLU A 49 1.07 -17.31 2.18
C GLU A 49 1.52 -17.44 3.64
N TYR A 50 2.23 -18.52 3.94
CA TYR A 50 2.67 -18.86 5.29
C TYR A 50 4.19 -18.94 5.39
N HIS A 51 4.72 -18.63 6.57
CA HIS A 51 6.09 -18.90 6.97
C HIS A 51 6.26 -20.38 7.29
N GLU A 52 7.51 -20.86 7.36
CA GLU A 52 7.80 -22.26 7.71
C GLU A 52 7.28 -22.68 9.10
N ASN A 53 7.15 -21.72 10.02
CA ASN A 53 6.58 -21.93 11.35
C ASN A 53 5.03 -21.94 11.36
N GLY A 54 4.39 -21.82 10.19
CA GLY A 54 2.93 -21.78 10.03
C GLY A 54 2.28 -20.42 10.27
N ALA A 55 3.04 -19.40 10.69
CA ALA A 55 2.50 -18.05 10.82
C ALA A 55 2.17 -17.45 9.44
N VAL A 56 1.14 -16.62 9.35
CA VAL A 56 0.83 -15.90 8.11
C VAL A 56 2.02 -15.02 7.73
N ARG A 57 2.48 -15.16 6.49
CA ARG A 57 3.55 -14.38 5.89
C ARG A 57 3.01 -13.25 5.04
N ARG A 58 1.91 -13.49 4.33
CA ARG A 58 1.33 -12.53 3.39
C ARG A 58 -0.15 -12.76 3.22
N GLU A 59 -0.90 -11.67 3.12
CA GLU A 59 -2.31 -11.66 2.73
C GLU A 59 -2.49 -10.70 1.56
N ASP A 60 -3.19 -11.16 0.52
CA ASP A 60 -3.53 -10.34 -0.64
C ASP A 60 -5.03 -10.37 -0.93
N TRP A 61 -5.57 -9.17 -1.16
CA TRP A 61 -6.96 -8.92 -1.48
C TRP A 61 -7.10 -8.61 -2.97
N PHE A 62 -7.98 -9.37 -3.61
CA PHE A 62 -8.27 -9.23 -5.03
C PHE A 62 -9.77 -9.02 -5.24
N GLN A 63 -10.11 -8.18 -6.23
CA GLN A 63 -11.45 -8.10 -6.79
C GLN A 63 -11.36 -8.28 -8.29
N ALA A 64 -12.08 -9.29 -8.81
CA ALA A 64 -12.05 -9.65 -10.23
C ALA A 64 -10.60 -9.83 -10.78
N GLY A 65 -9.73 -10.49 -10.00
CA GLY A 65 -8.36 -10.78 -10.42
C GLY A 65 -7.35 -9.63 -10.27
N ARG A 66 -7.78 -8.45 -9.81
CA ARG A 66 -6.94 -7.26 -9.62
C ARG A 66 -6.75 -6.97 -8.14
N TYR A 67 -5.56 -6.50 -7.74
CA TYR A 67 -5.35 -6.03 -6.36
C TYR A 67 -6.34 -4.89 -6.07
N HIS A 68 -7.15 -5.08 -5.04
CA HIS A 68 -8.21 -4.12 -4.73
C HIS A 68 -8.63 -4.24 -3.27
N GLN A 69 -8.52 -3.14 -2.54
CA GLN A 69 -9.15 -2.99 -1.22
C GLN A 69 -9.25 -1.51 -0.86
N THR A 70 -10.44 -1.06 -0.44
CA THR A 70 -10.71 0.36 -0.11
C THR A 70 -10.64 0.64 1.39
N GLY A 71 -10.91 -0.35 2.26
CA GLY A 71 -10.93 -0.14 3.72
C GLY A 71 -9.67 -0.56 4.48
N LYS A 72 -8.85 -1.42 3.88
CA LYS A 72 -7.66 -2.06 4.48
C LYS A 72 -6.54 -2.15 3.44
N PRO A 73 -5.30 -2.51 3.80
CA PRO A 73 -4.28 -2.79 2.79
C PRO A 73 -4.78 -3.88 1.84
N ALA A 74 -4.48 -3.74 0.56
CA ALA A 74 -4.72 -4.81 -0.42
C ALA A 74 -3.61 -5.88 -0.33
N VAL A 75 -2.44 -5.51 0.17
CA VAL A 75 -1.33 -6.43 0.49
C VAL A 75 -0.83 -6.14 1.88
N THR A 76 -0.74 -7.16 2.72
CA THR A 76 -0.01 -7.09 3.99
C THR A 76 1.02 -8.21 4.04
N VAL A 77 2.25 -7.87 4.42
CA VAL A 77 3.31 -8.84 4.65
C VAL A 77 3.76 -8.76 6.09
N TYR A 78 3.97 -9.91 6.70
CA TYR A 78 4.28 -10.06 8.12
C TYR A 78 5.65 -10.67 8.34
N HIS A 79 6.25 -10.34 9.47
CA HIS A 79 7.37 -11.06 10.05
C HIS A 79 6.92 -12.44 10.60
N PRO A 80 7.85 -13.39 10.83
CA PRO A 80 7.52 -14.70 11.40
C PRO A 80 6.89 -14.66 12.80
N ASP A 81 7.02 -13.54 13.51
CA ASP A 81 6.39 -13.27 14.80
C ASP A 81 4.95 -12.70 14.67
N GLY A 82 4.47 -12.53 13.43
CA GLY A 82 3.14 -12.00 13.13
C GLY A 82 3.05 -10.47 13.10
N SER A 83 4.12 -9.74 13.40
CA SER A 83 4.12 -8.27 13.28
C SER A 83 4.13 -7.83 11.80
N PRO A 84 3.43 -6.73 11.44
CA PRO A 84 3.43 -6.24 10.07
C PRO A 84 4.82 -5.75 9.68
N LYS A 85 5.29 -6.17 8.50
CA LYS A 85 6.54 -5.73 7.86
C LYS A 85 6.27 -4.63 6.84
N PHE A 86 5.27 -4.81 5.99
CA PHE A 86 4.77 -3.73 5.13
C PHE A 86 3.31 -3.93 4.74
N GLU A 87 2.67 -2.82 4.44
CA GLU A 87 1.27 -2.72 4.01
C GLU A 87 1.21 -1.90 2.73
N TRP A 88 0.41 -2.33 1.76
CA TRP A 88 0.24 -1.65 0.48
C TRP A 88 -1.25 -1.59 0.08
N TRP A 89 -1.71 -0.40 -0.24
CA TRP A 89 -3.04 -0.12 -0.76
C TRP A 89 -3.03 -0.05 -2.28
N PHE A 90 -3.97 -0.78 -2.88
CA PHE A 90 -4.20 -0.80 -4.30
C PHE A 90 -5.69 -0.61 -4.59
N LEU A 91 -5.98 0.17 -5.62
CA LEU A 91 -7.30 0.29 -6.21
C LEU A 91 -7.20 -0.17 -7.66
N ALA A 92 -7.66 -1.40 -7.92
CA ALA A 92 -7.60 -2.01 -9.25
C ALA A 92 -6.16 -2.01 -9.81
N ASP A 93 -5.23 -2.67 -9.12
CA ASP A 93 -3.78 -2.75 -9.45
C ASP A 93 -3.01 -1.43 -9.41
N GLU A 94 -3.66 -0.30 -9.15
CA GLU A 94 -2.99 0.98 -9.01
C GLU A 94 -2.69 1.28 -7.54
N ALA A 95 -1.43 1.53 -7.21
CA ALA A 95 -1.06 2.03 -5.89
C ALA A 95 -1.75 3.38 -5.67
N HIS A 96 -2.67 3.42 -4.71
CA HIS A 96 -3.56 4.56 -4.48
C HIS A 96 -4.10 4.53 -3.06
N ARG A 97 -4.11 5.69 -2.39
CA ARG A 97 -4.86 5.92 -1.15
C ARG A 97 -5.07 7.41 -0.93
N ASP A 98 -6.32 7.84 -0.71
CA ASP A 98 -6.65 9.26 -0.53
C ASP A 98 -6.34 9.77 0.89
N ASP A 99 -6.64 8.96 1.91
CA ASP A 99 -6.59 9.41 3.32
C ASP A 99 -5.28 9.06 4.06
N GLY A 100 -4.25 8.59 3.35
CA GLY A 100 -3.02 8.14 4.01
C GLY A 100 -1.97 7.60 3.04
N PRO A 101 -0.84 7.10 3.57
CA PRO A 101 0.17 6.49 2.74
C PRO A 101 -0.39 5.23 2.07
N ALA A 102 -0.11 5.08 0.78
CA ALA A 102 -0.46 3.89 0.03
C ALA A 102 0.56 2.77 0.24
N TYR A 103 1.75 3.07 0.76
CA TYR A 103 2.72 2.06 1.17
C TYR A 103 3.33 2.43 2.52
N ILE A 104 3.38 1.47 3.44
CA ILE A 104 4.01 1.61 4.75
C ILE A 104 4.97 0.44 4.94
N HIS A 105 6.19 0.70 5.38
CA HIS A 105 7.15 -0.31 5.82
C HIS A 105 7.53 -0.05 7.28
N TYR A 106 7.52 -1.13 8.06
CA TYR A 106 7.86 -1.16 9.48
C TYR A 106 9.20 -1.87 9.65
N GLY A 107 10.21 -1.13 10.11
CA GLY A 107 11.49 -1.69 10.48
C GLY A 107 11.41 -2.43 11.80
N ARG A 108 12.17 -3.52 11.94
CA ARG A 108 12.26 -4.28 13.21
C ARG A 108 12.85 -3.46 14.36
N ASP A 109 13.60 -2.42 14.05
CA ASP A 109 14.18 -1.48 14.99
C ASP A 109 13.18 -0.39 15.43
N GLY A 110 11.96 -0.38 14.89
CA GLY A 110 10.95 0.66 15.12
C GLY A 110 10.96 1.79 14.10
N SER A 111 11.90 1.79 13.15
CA SER A 111 11.88 2.74 12.03
C SER A 111 10.64 2.56 11.16
N ARG A 112 10.23 3.62 10.45
CA ARG A 112 9.03 3.61 9.62
C ARG A 112 9.21 4.40 8.34
N LEU A 113 8.85 3.80 7.22
CA LEU A 113 8.84 4.44 5.91
C LEU A 113 7.41 4.49 5.38
N GLU A 114 6.97 5.67 4.98
CA GLU A 114 5.63 5.93 4.45
C GLU A 114 5.76 6.56 3.07
N ARG A 115 4.95 6.08 2.11
CA ARG A 115 4.89 6.61 0.76
C ARG A 115 3.44 6.81 0.32
N TRP A 116 3.16 8.00 -0.19
CA TRP A 116 1.85 8.37 -0.74
C TRP A 116 1.88 8.19 -2.26
N TYR A 117 0.85 7.51 -2.77
CA TYR A 117 0.67 7.28 -4.20
C TYR A 117 -0.75 7.63 -4.60
N ARG A 118 -0.88 8.14 -5.82
CA ARG A 118 -2.14 8.34 -6.53
C ARG A 118 -1.95 7.85 -7.96
N HIS A 119 -2.75 6.86 -8.39
CA HIS A 119 -2.62 6.24 -9.71
C HIS A 119 -1.18 5.80 -10.04
N ASN A 120 -0.52 5.04 -9.16
CA ASN A 120 0.88 4.60 -9.28
C ASN A 120 1.96 5.70 -9.22
N HIS A 121 1.58 6.97 -9.14
CA HIS A 121 2.53 8.08 -9.05
C HIS A 121 2.68 8.55 -7.60
N ARG A 122 3.92 8.76 -7.14
CA ARG A 122 4.17 9.44 -5.87
C ARG A 122 3.49 10.81 -5.91
N HIS A 123 2.62 11.06 -4.94
CA HIS A 123 1.80 12.27 -4.94
C HIS A 123 1.30 12.58 -3.53
N ARG A 124 1.53 13.80 -3.07
CA ARG A 124 0.90 14.35 -1.87
C ARG A 124 0.98 15.87 -1.90
N THR A 125 -0.13 16.53 -1.59
CA THR A 125 -0.28 17.99 -1.71
C THR A 125 -0.12 18.73 -0.38
N ASN A 126 -0.44 18.07 0.73
CA ASN A 126 -0.36 18.66 2.07
C ASN A 126 0.92 18.29 2.84
N GLY A 127 1.92 17.68 2.19
CA GLY A 127 3.11 17.17 2.86
C GLY A 127 4.05 16.42 1.92
N PRO A 128 5.21 15.96 2.41
CA PRO A 128 6.08 15.07 1.67
C PRO A 128 5.40 13.75 1.31
N ALA A 129 5.59 13.30 0.07
CA ALA A 129 5.04 12.04 -0.44
C ALA A 129 5.91 10.83 -0.07
N VAL A 130 7.13 11.05 0.43
CA VAL A 130 7.98 10.04 1.05
C VAL A 130 8.42 10.56 2.40
N VAL A 131 8.15 9.81 3.47
CA VAL A 131 8.58 10.14 4.85
C VAL A 131 9.26 8.93 5.45
N GLU A 132 10.50 9.10 5.91
CA GLU A 132 11.21 8.10 6.69
C GLU A 132 11.44 8.63 8.10
N ARG A 133 11.12 7.79 9.08
CA ARG A 133 11.32 8.05 10.51
C ARG A 133 12.23 7.00 11.10
N ASP A 134 13.14 7.43 11.96
CA ASP A 134 13.94 6.51 12.76
C ASP A 134 13.12 5.88 13.89
N ARG A 135 13.78 5.05 14.70
CA ARG A 135 13.19 4.36 15.87
C ARG A 135 12.64 5.29 16.95
N ASP A 136 13.11 6.53 17.01
CA ASP A 136 12.68 7.54 17.98
C ASP A 136 11.53 8.41 17.39
N GLY A 137 11.13 8.14 16.14
CA GLY A 137 10.06 8.83 15.42
C GLY A 137 10.49 10.12 14.72
N ALA A 138 11.78 10.46 14.80
CA ALA A 138 12.32 11.65 14.16
C ALA A 138 12.35 11.46 12.63
N VAL A 139 11.93 12.49 11.90
CA VAL A 139 11.97 12.46 10.43
C VAL A 139 13.42 12.56 9.98
N VAL A 140 13.95 11.49 9.41
CA VAL A 140 15.31 11.44 8.83
C VAL A 140 15.30 11.73 7.33
N LYS A 141 14.15 11.56 6.68
CA LYS A 141 13.97 11.84 5.25
C LYS A 141 12.57 12.34 4.95
N ALA A 142 12.47 13.37 4.13
CA ALA A 142 11.22 13.86 3.57
C ALA A 142 11.44 14.26 2.10
N GLU A 143 10.71 13.64 1.17
CA GLU A 143 10.74 14.02 -0.25
C GLU A 143 9.34 14.44 -0.71
N TRP A 144 9.27 15.51 -1.51
CA TRP A 144 8.02 16.03 -2.04
C TRP A 144 7.83 15.59 -3.49
N TRP A 145 6.64 15.08 -3.80
CA TRP A 145 6.28 14.62 -5.14
C TRP A 145 4.85 15.04 -5.47
N LEU A 146 4.65 15.54 -6.69
CA LEU A 146 3.33 15.84 -7.25
C LEU A 146 3.19 15.16 -8.61
N GLY A 147 2.33 14.14 -8.67
CA GLY A 147 2.00 13.46 -9.92
C GLY A 147 3.22 12.76 -10.53
N GLY A 148 4.10 12.22 -9.68
CA GLY A 148 5.32 11.54 -10.10
C GLY A 148 6.50 12.47 -10.41
N LYS A 149 6.32 13.80 -10.35
CA LYS A 149 7.42 14.77 -10.44
C LYS A 149 7.95 15.09 -9.04
N GLU A 150 9.25 14.93 -8.86
CA GLU A 150 9.99 15.31 -7.66
C GLU A 150 10.08 16.84 -7.58
N ILE A 151 9.74 17.41 -6.43
CA ILE A 151 9.69 18.86 -6.20
C ILE A 151 10.22 19.27 -4.81
N THR A 152 11.11 18.47 -4.20
CA THR A 152 11.60 18.70 -2.84
C THR A 152 12.25 20.07 -2.69
N ALA A 153 13.09 20.49 -3.64
CA ALA A 153 13.72 21.80 -3.60
C ALA A 153 12.69 22.96 -3.61
N ALA A 154 11.62 22.86 -4.41
CA ALA A 154 10.57 23.87 -4.44
C ALA A 154 9.77 23.91 -3.13
N ALA A 155 9.51 22.75 -2.54
CA ALA A 155 8.84 22.63 -1.26
C ALA A 155 9.68 23.15 -0.09
N GLU A 156 10.96 22.79 -0.02
CA GLU A 156 11.88 23.31 1.00
C GLU A 156 12.00 24.82 0.92
N ALA A 157 12.09 25.39 -0.28
CA ALA A 157 12.07 26.84 -0.48
C ALA A 157 10.78 27.48 0.03
N PHE A 158 9.61 26.87 -0.24
CA PHE A 158 8.33 27.34 0.28
C PHE A 158 8.27 27.30 1.82
N LEU A 159 8.73 26.21 2.43
CA LEU A 159 8.77 26.06 3.90
C LEU A 159 9.69 27.11 4.53
N ALA A 160 10.86 27.33 3.95
CA ALA A 160 11.82 28.33 4.43
C ALA A 160 11.28 29.77 4.29
N GLU A 161 10.61 30.09 3.18
CA GLU A 161 10.05 31.42 2.90
C GLU A 161 8.86 31.74 3.83
N THR A 162 8.02 30.75 4.10
CA THR A 162 6.72 30.97 4.78
C THR A 162 6.72 30.60 6.26
N GLY A 163 7.69 29.80 6.72
CA GLY A 163 7.69 29.21 8.06
C GLY A 163 6.59 28.16 8.28
N THR A 164 5.90 27.74 7.21
CA THR A 164 4.83 26.73 7.28
C THR A 164 5.39 25.39 7.74
N ARG A 165 4.60 24.62 8.50
CA ARG A 165 4.92 23.24 8.87
C ARG A 165 3.92 22.29 8.23
N TRP A 166 4.39 21.12 7.83
CA TRP A 166 3.52 20.06 7.33
C TRP A 166 3.05 19.15 8.50
N PRO A 167 1.88 18.49 8.37
CA PRO A 167 0.95 18.57 7.24
C PRO A 167 0.29 19.95 7.12
N PHE A 168 0.10 20.42 5.89
CA PHE A 168 -0.50 21.71 5.57
C PHE A 168 -2.00 21.72 5.88
N ASP A 169 -2.49 22.87 6.36
CA ASP A 169 -3.91 23.19 6.27
C ASP A 169 -4.29 23.57 4.82
N ALA A 170 -5.59 23.67 4.55
CA ALA A 170 -6.12 23.94 3.21
C ALA A 170 -5.58 25.26 2.60
N ARG A 171 -5.33 26.29 3.43
CA ARG A 171 -4.83 27.59 2.96
C ARG A 171 -3.36 27.49 2.55
N SER A 172 -2.56 26.82 3.37
CA SER A 172 -1.14 26.60 3.17
C SER A 172 -0.90 25.68 1.97
N GLU A 173 -1.74 24.64 1.83
CA GLU A 173 -1.76 23.74 0.68
C GLU A 173 -2.07 24.48 -0.62
N ALA A 174 -3.12 25.30 -0.66
CA ALA A 174 -3.45 26.10 -1.85
C ALA A 174 -2.30 27.01 -2.28
N ARG A 175 -1.69 27.73 -1.32
CA ARG A 175 -0.52 28.60 -1.59
C ARG A 175 0.69 27.80 -2.07
N PHE A 176 0.94 26.63 -1.48
CA PHE A 176 2.03 25.75 -1.89
C PHE A 176 1.86 25.31 -3.34
N LEU A 177 0.66 24.84 -3.72
CA LEU A 177 0.39 24.38 -5.08
C LEU A 177 0.53 25.51 -6.10
N GLU A 178 0.02 26.71 -5.80
CA GLU A 178 0.20 27.88 -6.66
C GLU A 178 1.67 28.22 -6.93
N GLN A 179 2.53 28.15 -5.90
CA GLN A 179 3.95 28.46 -6.03
C GLN A 179 4.76 27.32 -6.66
N ALA A 180 4.52 26.08 -6.25
CA ALA A 180 5.24 24.91 -6.74
C ALA A 180 4.98 24.68 -8.23
N LEU A 181 3.73 24.87 -8.70
CA LEU A 181 3.38 24.74 -10.11
C LEU A 181 4.04 25.84 -10.96
N ARG A 182 4.14 27.08 -10.45
CA ARG A 182 4.82 28.19 -11.16
C ARG A 182 6.32 27.97 -11.31
N ARG A 183 6.98 27.35 -10.32
CA ARG A 183 8.43 27.07 -10.33
C ARG A 183 8.78 25.82 -11.15
N ALA A 184 7.79 25.00 -11.50
CA ALA A 184 7.95 23.73 -12.20
C ALA A 184 7.63 23.79 -13.70
N ALA A 185 7.15 24.93 -14.20
CA ALA A 185 6.91 25.26 -15.61
C ALA A 185 8.10 26.03 -16.20
#